data_AF-A0A2K3QKG2-F1
#
_entry.id   AF-A0A2K3QKG2-F1
#
_cell.length_a   1.000
_cell.length_b   1.000
_cell.length_c   1.000
_cell.angle_alpha   90.00
_cell.angle_beta   90.00
_cell.angle_gamma   90.00
#
_symmetry.space_group_name_H-M   'P 1'
#
loop_
_entity.id
_entity.type
_entity.pdbx_description
1 polymer ?
#
loop_
_entity_poly.entity_id
_entity_poly.type
_entity_poly.pdbx_seq_one_letter_code
_entity_poly.pdbx_strand_id
1 'polypeptide(L)'
;MAYNDDSVLARLSSLNESHDSIATAAQWIMFHRRHADRTVQLWMQRLKDSSSTKRLSLVYLANEVVQQSRIRHKEDFVIAFSPVVAEAAAIAYKGAPAEIQAKLRRVMDVWKDRAIFEVPIQGAIEARLDELDKARGTAKPGFGGSPFGSSSVGVPSDFAPLVSAHQKVSKLSVPLKATVSSANQEYEKQMDPDTAVPSAPVYAARLNGLLKTLANAEIAVAECVKAREGLVSGLEKMLDANRATLESDRSAASEFMKRKEEIEGKKQQVEMAIMRALGPADGNGFPEEGGSASPPPEPDRPEMEALTPPTLDDEPMDLPDETPVQETADGQLAGASSTELKPNSGPSYQAVLISTNGSKKRRRVNDSGDFPDLGGDDGIDPEVAEMLKEGNEV
;
A
#
# COMPACT_ATOMS: atom_id res chain seq x y z
N MET A 1 13.24 -28.59 20.10
CA MET A 1 12.25 -29.08 19.12
C MET A 1 12.99 -29.26 17.81
N ALA A 2 13.00 -30.47 17.23
CA ALA A 2 13.72 -30.76 16.01
C ALA A 2 13.11 -30.03 14.80
N TYR A 3 13.92 -29.76 13.77
CA TYR A 3 13.45 -29.21 12.51
C TYR A 3 12.88 -30.32 11.64
N ASN A 4 11.63 -30.15 11.22
CA ASN A 4 11.00 -30.92 10.14
C ASN A 4 9.93 -30.06 9.46
N ASP A 5 9.51 -30.44 8.26
CA ASP A 5 8.57 -29.66 7.46
C ASP A 5 7.22 -29.46 8.18
N ASP A 6 6.72 -30.49 8.86
CA ASP A 6 5.46 -30.43 9.61
C ASP A 6 5.49 -29.41 10.75
N SER A 7 6.62 -29.31 11.46
CA SER A 7 6.81 -28.34 12.54
C SER A 7 6.83 -26.91 12.01
N VAL A 8 7.37 -26.68 10.82
CA VAL A 8 7.31 -25.39 10.12
C VAL A 8 5.87 -25.08 9.73
N LEU A 9 5.18 -26.00 9.06
CA LEU A 9 3.80 -25.82 8.61
C LEU A 9 2.82 -25.60 9.77
N ALA A 10 3.00 -26.31 10.88
CA ALA A 10 2.21 -26.14 12.10
C ALA A 10 2.38 -24.72 12.67
N ARG A 11 3.62 -24.21 12.74
CA ARG A 11 3.92 -22.84 13.20
C ARG A 11 3.35 -21.79 12.26
N LEU A 12 3.51 -21.96 10.95
CA LEU A 12 2.94 -21.07 9.96
C LEU A 12 1.40 -21.06 10.05
N SER A 13 0.79 -22.19 10.37
CA SER A 13 -0.67 -22.31 10.51
C SER A 13 -1.22 -21.71 11.80
N SER A 14 -0.50 -21.80 12.92
CA SER A 14 -0.89 -21.18 14.20
C SER A 14 -0.55 -19.68 14.32
N LEU A 15 0.23 -19.14 13.38
CA LEU A 15 0.64 -17.74 13.35
C LEU A 15 -0.56 -16.76 13.31
N ASN A 16 -0.51 -15.69 14.10
CA ASN A 16 -1.49 -14.59 14.04
C ASN A 16 -0.78 -13.23 13.95
N GLU A 17 -1.54 -12.12 13.93
CA GLU A 17 -0.99 -10.76 13.80
C GLU A 17 -0.38 -10.20 15.10
N SER A 18 -0.46 -10.92 16.23
CA SER A 18 0.15 -10.44 17.48
C SER A 18 1.67 -10.49 17.42
N HIS A 19 2.30 -9.47 18.00
CA HIS A 19 3.76 -9.38 18.06
C HIS A 19 4.38 -10.61 18.74
N ASP A 20 3.78 -11.12 19.82
CA ASP A 20 4.29 -12.28 20.56
C ASP A 20 4.30 -13.56 19.70
N SER A 21 3.23 -13.80 18.94
CA SER A 21 3.13 -14.93 18.01
C SER A 21 4.20 -14.85 16.91
N ILE A 22 4.37 -13.65 16.32
CA ILE A 22 5.34 -13.40 15.26
C ILE A 22 6.77 -13.54 15.77
N ALA A 23 7.11 -12.89 16.88
CA ALA A 23 8.45 -12.90 17.46
C ALA A 23 8.88 -14.30 17.89
N THR A 24 7.98 -15.05 18.54
CA THR A 24 8.25 -16.44 18.97
C THR A 24 8.47 -17.36 17.77
N ALA A 25 7.66 -17.23 16.72
CA ALA A 25 7.84 -18.00 15.49
C ALA A 25 9.15 -17.64 14.78
N ALA A 26 9.44 -16.34 14.64
CA ALA A 26 10.67 -15.84 14.02
C ALA A 26 11.92 -16.33 14.76
N GLN A 27 11.93 -16.30 16.09
CA GLN A 27 13.05 -16.78 16.90
C GLN A 27 13.34 -18.27 16.64
N TRP A 28 12.30 -19.11 16.58
CA TRP A 28 12.47 -20.54 16.31
C TRP A 28 12.96 -20.81 14.87
N ILE A 29 12.46 -20.06 13.89
CA ILE A 29 12.91 -20.13 12.49
C ILE A 29 14.38 -19.70 12.38
N MET A 30 14.75 -18.59 13.03
CA MET A 30 16.10 -18.06 13.10
C MET A 30 17.10 -19.03 13.74
N PHE A 31 16.66 -19.81 14.73
CA PHE A 31 17.48 -20.87 15.33
C PHE A 31 17.84 -21.96 14.30
N HIS A 32 16.93 -22.28 13.38
CA HIS A 32 17.09 -23.30 12.34
C HIS A 32 17.53 -22.73 10.97
N ARG A 33 18.30 -21.63 10.96
CA ARG A 33 18.77 -20.96 9.72
C ARG A 33 19.46 -21.85 8.69
N ARG A 34 20.03 -22.99 9.09
CA ARG A 34 20.64 -23.97 8.16
C ARG A 34 19.63 -24.52 7.15
N HIS A 35 18.34 -24.40 7.45
CA HIS A 35 17.23 -24.80 6.59
C HIS A 35 16.47 -23.59 6.05
N ALA A 36 17.16 -22.45 5.84
CA ALA A 36 16.54 -21.22 5.35
C ALA A 36 15.79 -21.45 4.03
N ASP A 37 16.44 -22.07 3.04
CA ASP A 37 15.82 -22.34 1.73
C ASP A 37 14.54 -23.17 1.84
N ARG A 38 14.61 -24.28 2.60
CA ARG A 38 13.43 -25.16 2.80
C ARG A 38 12.31 -24.43 3.53
N THR A 39 12.66 -23.64 4.54
CA THR A 39 11.68 -22.85 5.31
C THR A 39 10.99 -21.81 4.43
N VAL A 40 11.74 -21.11 3.57
CA VAL A 40 11.21 -20.11 2.64
C VAL A 40 10.30 -20.76 1.59
N GLN A 41 10.64 -21.95 1.08
CA GLN A 41 9.78 -22.71 0.17
C GLN A 41 8.43 -23.05 0.82
N LEU A 42 8.44 -23.61 2.04
CA LEU A 42 7.23 -23.95 2.79
C LEU A 42 6.41 -22.69 3.12
N TRP A 43 7.08 -21.60 3.47
CA TRP A 43 6.44 -20.31 3.68
C TRP A 43 5.74 -19.79 2.42
N MET A 44 6.40 -19.87 1.26
CA MET A 44 5.83 -19.44 -0.02
C MET A 44 4.61 -20.29 -0.42
N GLN A 45 4.71 -21.62 -0.26
CA GLN A 45 3.57 -22.51 -0.48
C GLN A 45 2.40 -22.11 0.42
N ARG A 46 2.67 -21.91 1.72
CA ARG A 46 1.62 -21.52 2.68
C ARG A 46 1.02 -20.16 2.36
N LEU A 47 1.81 -19.21 1.88
CA LEU A 47 1.36 -17.89 1.46
C LEU A 47 0.35 -17.98 0.31
N LYS A 48 0.64 -18.82 -0.70
CA LYS A 48 -0.25 -19.07 -1.85
C LYS A 48 -1.61 -19.61 -1.39
N ASP A 49 -1.61 -20.56 -0.46
CA ASP A 49 -2.81 -21.26 0.04
C ASP A 49 -3.57 -20.54 1.17
N SER A 50 -3.16 -19.32 1.53
CA SER A 50 -3.71 -18.55 2.65
C SER A 50 -4.68 -17.43 2.22
N SER A 51 -5.59 -17.03 3.12
CA SER A 51 -6.44 -15.84 2.95
C SER A 51 -5.63 -14.54 3.09
N SER A 52 -6.17 -13.40 2.63
CA SER A 52 -5.47 -12.11 2.66
C SER A 52 -5.00 -11.69 4.06
N THR A 53 -5.81 -11.92 5.11
CA THR A 53 -5.43 -11.68 6.51
C THR A 53 -4.26 -12.56 6.94
N LYS A 54 -4.30 -13.85 6.60
CA LYS A 54 -3.23 -14.79 6.96
C LYS A 54 -1.94 -14.50 6.17
N ARG A 55 -2.05 -14.09 4.90
CA ARG A 55 -0.92 -13.62 4.09
C ARG A 55 -0.21 -12.43 4.72
N LEU A 56 -0.96 -11.49 5.30
CA LEU A 56 -0.38 -10.37 6.05
C LEU A 56 0.47 -10.86 7.25
N SER A 57 -0.06 -11.77 8.08
CA SER A 57 0.71 -12.32 9.20
C SER A 57 1.99 -13.03 8.73
N LEU A 58 1.92 -13.78 7.63
CA LEU A 58 3.07 -14.44 7.02
C LEU A 58 4.12 -13.45 6.50
N VAL A 59 3.70 -12.32 5.93
CA VAL A 59 4.59 -11.24 5.50
C VAL A 59 5.24 -10.54 6.71
N TYR A 60 4.51 -10.33 7.81
CA TYR A 60 5.12 -9.83 9.04
C TYR A 60 6.16 -10.77 9.64
N LEU A 61 5.90 -12.08 9.59
CA LEU A 61 6.90 -13.07 9.97
C LEU A 61 8.14 -13.01 9.09
N ALA A 62 7.98 -12.95 7.76
CA ALA A 62 9.10 -12.81 6.83
C ALA A 62 9.90 -11.53 7.14
N ASN A 63 9.21 -10.41 7.37
CA ASN A 63 9.83 -9.15 7.76
C ASN A 63 10.66 -9.26 9.05
N GLU A 64 10.11 -9.88 10.09
CA GLU A 64 10.84 -10.08 11.35
C GLU A 64 12.08 -10.95 11.16
N VAL A 65 11.95 -12.05 10.41
CA VAL A 65 13.06 -12.97 10.13
C VAL A 65 14.17 -12.27 9.34
N VAL A 66 13.88 -11.59 8.22
CA VAL A 66 14.93 -10.95 7.39
C VAL A 66 15.62 -9.80 8.14
N GLN A 67 14.88 -9.03 8.94
CA GLN A 67 15.46 -7.97 9.75
C GLN A 67 16.36 -8.53 10.85
N GLN A 68 15.90 -9.53 11.61
CA GLN A 68 16.73 -10.17 12.64
C GLN A 68 17.95 -10.87 12.04
N SER A 69 17.81 -11.47 10.86
CA SER A 69 18.92 -12.08 10.11
C SER A 69 20.03 -11.06 9.87
N ARG A 70 19.65 -9.89 9.37
CA ARG A 70 20.57 -8.79 9.07
C ARG A 70 21.21 -8.18 10.32
N ILE A 71 20.43 -7.95 11.38
CA ILE A 71 20.93 -7.45 12.68
C ILE A 71 21.96 -8.41 13.29
N ARG A 72 21.77 -9.72 13.11
CA ARG A 72 22.70 -10.75 13.63
C ARG A 72 23.85 -11.08 12.67
N HIS A 73 24.01 -10.33 11.57
CA HIS A 73 25.00 -10.56 10.52
C HIS A 73 24.96 -11.99 9.93
N LYS A 74 23.75 -12.54 9.78
CA LYS A 74 23.51 -13.86 9.19
C LYS A 74 22.61 -13.66 8.00
N GLU A 75 23.11 -13.75 6.79
CA GLU A 75 22.34 -13.40 5.60
C GLU A 75 21.56 -14.58 5.00
N ASP A 76 21.60 -15.77 5.64
CA ASP A 76 20.98 -17.00 5.14
C ASP A 76 19.52 -16.79 4.70
N PHE A 77 18.70 -16.11 5.53
CA PHE A 77 17.31 -15.84 5.18
C PHE A 77 17.15 -14.71 4.16
N VAL A 78 18.02 -13.69 4.16
CA VAL A 78 17.97 -12.62 3.15
C VAL A 78 18.23 -13.21 1.77
N ILE A 79 19.24 -14.08 1.65
CA ILE A 79 19.58 -14.80 0.43
C ILE A 79 18.43 -15.72 0.01
N ALA A 80 17.88 -16.52 0.94
CA ALA A 80 16.79 -17.45 0.64
C ALA A 80 15.49 -16.75 0.20
N PHE A 81 15.15 -15.58 0.78
CA PHE A 81 13.96 -14.81 0.40
C PHE A 81 14.14 -14.02 -0.91
N SER A 82 15.37 -13.62 -1.25
CA SER A 82 15.68 -12.78 -2.42
C SER A 82 15.04 -13.25 -3.75
N PRO A 83 15.12 -14.54 -4.16
CA PRO A 83 14.54 -14.98 -5.43
C PRO A 83 13.00 -15.00 -5.44
N VAL A 84 12.34 -15.04 -4.28
CA VAL A 84 10.89 -15.28 -4.16
C VAL A 84 10.11 -14.07 -3.67
N VAL A 85 10.77 -13.09 -3.03
CA VAL A 85 10.12 -12.00 -2.29
C VAL A 85 9.26 -11.10 -3.20
N ALA A 86 9.71 -10.83 -4.43
CA ALA A 86 8.92 -10.04 -5.38
C ALA A 86 7.64 -10.76 -5.82
N GLU A 87 7.66 -12.09 -5.92
CA GLU A 87 6.45 -12.87 -6.26
C GLU A 87 5.54 -12.95 -5.03
N ALA A 88 6.12 -13.18 -3.86
CA ALA A 88 5.40 -13.26 -2.60
C ALA A 88 4.66 -11.96 -2.28
N ALA A 89 5.31 -10.80 -2.48
CA ALA A 89 4.70 -9.49 -2.30
C ALA A 89 3.48 -9.32 -3.20
N ALA A 90 3.59 -9.70 -4.48
CA ALA A 90 2.47 -9.64 -5.42
C ALA A 90 1.31 -10.57 -5.02
N ILE A 91 1.60 -11.79 -4.57
CA ILE A 91 0.59 -12.76 -4.10
C ILE A 91 -0.14 -12.25 -2.84
N ALA A 92 0.61 -11.68 -1.89
CA ALA A 92 0.05 -11.09 -0.69
C ALA A 92 -0.85 -9.89 -1.00
N TYR A 93 -0.47 -9.08 -2.00
CA TYR A 93 -1.15 -7.86 -2.37
C TYR A 93 -2.40 -8.09 -3.24
N LYS A 94 -2.33 -9.06 -4.15
CA LYS A 94 -3.41 -9.37 -5.10
C LYS A 94 -4.66 -9.87 -4.36
N GLY A 95 -5.78 -9.19 -4.57
CA GLY A 95 -7.07 -9.54 -3.97
C GLY A 95 -7.19 -9.23 -2.47
N ALA A 96 -6.22 -8.52 -1.89
CA ALA A 96 -6.31 -8.04 -0.51
C ALA A 96 -7.19 -6.77 -0.43
N PRO A 97 -7.95 -6.57 0.66
CA PRO A 97 -8.62 -5.30 0.97
C PRO A 97 -7.63 -4.13 1.05
N ALA A 98 -8.10 -2.91 0.77
CA ALA A 98 -7.27 -1.70 0.76
C ALA A 98 -6.49 -1.48 2.08
N GLU A 99 -7.08 -1.80 3.23
CA GLU A 99 -6.42 -1.71 4.53
C GLU A 99 -5.20 -2.64 4.64
N ILE A 100 -5.35 -3.89 4.18
CA ILE A 100 -4.26 -4.88 4.19
C ILE A 100 -3.18 -4.49 3.17
N GLN A 101 -3.59 -3.99 2.00
CA GLN A 101 -2.66 -3.48 0.99
C GLN A 101 -1.80 -2.32 1.51
N ALA A 102 -2.39 -1.39 2.28
CA ALA A 102 -1.64 -0.31 2.90
C ALA A 102 -0.60 -0.83 3.91
N LYS A 103 -0.98 -1.81 4.75
CA LYS A 103 -0.06 -2.48 5.68
C LYS A 103 1.08 -3.21 4.95
N LEU A 104 0.76 -3.94 3.88
CA LEU A 104 1.76 -4.62 3.06
C LEU A 104 2.73 -3.63 2.40
N ARG A 105 2.23 -2.54 1.80
CA ARG A 105 3.08 -1.49 1.21
C ARG A 105 4.03 -0.91 2.25
N ARG A 106 3.55 -0.67 3.48
CA ARG A 106 4.42 -0.19 4.57
C ARG A 106 5.57 -1.14 4.88
N VAL A 107 5.35 -2.46 4.84
CA VAL A 107 6.42 -3.46 5.03
C VAL A 107 7.45 -3.37 3.90
N MET A 108 7.00 -3.23 2.65
CA MET A 108 7.90 -3.09 1.49
C MET A 108 8.72 -1.80 1.57
N ASP A 109 8.11 -0.70 1.99
CA ASP A 109 8.81 0.58 2.23
C ASP A 109 9.88 0.42 3.33
N VAL A 110 9.58 -0.32 4.41
CA VAL A 110 10.58 -0.62 5.45
C VAL A 110 11.75 -1.44 4.91
N TRP A 111 11.52 -2.38 4.00
CA TRP A 111 12.60 -3.14 3.35
C TRP A 111 13.48 -2.24 2.48
N LYS A 112 12.89 -1.27 1.80
CA LYS A 112 13.60 -0.26 1.02
C LYS A 112 14.41 0.69 1.90
N ASP A 113 13.76 1.32 2.89
CA ASP A 113 14.39 2.27 3.82
C ASP A 113 15.59 1.66 4.56
N ARG A 114 15.47 0.37 4.92
CA ARG A 114 16.54 -0.35 5.60
C ARG A 114 17.53 -1.01 4.64
N ALA A 115 17.32 -0.95 3.32
CA ALA A 115 18.10 -1.66 2.32
C ALA A 115 18.26 -3.17 2.61
N ILE A 116 17.16 -3.84 2.98
CA ILE A 116 17.15 -5.28 3.32
C ILE A 116 17.50 -6.14 2.10
N PHE A 117 16.95 -5.80 0.94
CA PHE A 117 17.19 -6.47 -0.34
C PHE A 117 17.93 -5.54 -1.31
N GLU A 118 18.61 -6.11 -2.29
CA GLU A 118 19.30 -5.36 -3.34
C GLU A 118 18.33 -4.51 -4.18
N VAL A 119 18.84 -3.41 -4.74
CA VAL A 119 18.05 -2.43 -5.52
C VAL A 119 17.24 -3.09 -6.67
N PRO A 120 17.77 -4.05 -7.45
CA PRO A 120 16.99 -4.70 -8.50
C PRO A 120 15.77 -5.48 -7.96
N ILE A 121 15.91 -6.09 -6.79
CA ILE A 121 14.83 -6.85 -6.14
C ILE A 121 13.76 -5.88 -5.62
N GLN A 122 14.17 -4.77 -5.01
CA GLN A 122 13.25 -3.72 -4.59
C GLN A 122 12.47 -3.14 -5.77
N GLY A 123 13.15 -2.85 -6.88
CA GLY A 123 12.51 -2.41 -8.12
C GLY A 123 11.52 -3.44 -8.68
N ALA A 124 11.84 -4.74 -8.61
CA ALA A 124 10.93 -5.80 -9.02
C ALA A 124 9.69 -5.92 -8.12
N ILE A 125 9.83 -5.70 -6.80
CA ILE A 125 8.69 -5.63 -5.87
C ILE A 125 7.79 -4.45 -6.25
N GLU A 126 8.36 -3.25 -6.40
CA GLU A 126 7.61 -2.03 -6.74
C GLU A 126 6.88 -2.17 -8.07
N ALA A 127 7.56 -2.63 -9.11
CA ALA A 127 6.98 -2.83 -10.44
C ALA A 127 5.75 -3.75 -10.41
N ARG A 128 5.84 -4.88 -9.69
CA ARG A 128 4.72 -5.84 -9.57
C ARG A 128 3.54 -5.29 -8.79
N LEU A 129 3.79 -4.51 -7.73
CA LEU A 129 2.72 -3.85 -6.98
C LEU A 129 2.03 -2.79 -7.82
N ASP A 130 2.79 -1.96 -8.54
CA ASP A 130 2.27 -0.92 -9.40
C ASP A 130 1.48 -1.49 -10.59
N GLU A 131 1.91 -2.63 -11.15
CA GLU A 131 1.13 -3.36 -12.15
C GLU A 131 -0.22 -3.85 -11.61
N LEU A 132 -0.25 -4.37 -10.38
CA LEU A 132 -1.49 -4.79 -9.73
C LEU A 132 -2.42 -3.62 -9.41
N ASP A 133 -1.87 -2.47 -9.02
CA ASP A 133 -2.64 -1.24 -8.81
C ASP A 133 -3.22 -0.70 -10.12
N LYS A 134 -2.45 -0.74 -11.23
CA LYS A 134 -2.94 -0.38 -12.57
C LYS A 134 -4.02 -1.34 -13.06
N ALA A 135 -3.81 -2.65 -12.91
CA ALA A 135 -4.75 -3.69 -13.35
C ALA A 135 -6.09 -3.66 -12.59
N ARG A 136 -6.11 -3.10 -11.37
CA ARG A 136 -7.33 -2.97 -10.56
C ARG A 136 -8.24 -1.83 -11.01
N GLY A 137 -7.77 -0.95 -11.90
CA GLY A 137 -8.55 0.18 -12.44
C GLY A 137 -8.78 1.26 -11.38
N THR A 138 -8.31 2.47 -11.66
CA THR A 138 -8.51 3.69 -10.83
C THR A 138 -7.85 3.72 -9.45
N ALA A 139 -6.51 3.76 -9.41
CA ALA A 139 -5.78 4.63 -8.49
C ALA A 139 -4.28 4.49 -8.78
N LYS A 140 -3.67 5.57 -9.28
CA LYS A 140 -2.22 5.74 -9.30
C LYS A 140 -1.80 6.04 -7.85
N PRO A 141 -0.99 5.22 -7.17
CA PRO A 141 -0.34 5.63 -5.94
C PRO A 141 0.91 6.42 -6.35
N GLY A 142 0.87 7.73 -6.16
CA GLY A 142 2.09 8.54 -6.12
C GLY A 142 2.89 8.22 -4.87
N PHE A 143 4.22 8.26 -4.98
CA PHE A 143 5.11 8.24 -3.82
C PHE A 143 6.22 9.29 -3.94
N GLY A 144 6.28 10.14 -2.90
CA GLY A 144 7.47 10.85 -2.40
C GLY A 144 7.69 12.28 -2.91
N GLY A 145 7.61 13.36 -2.12
CA GLY A 145 7.36 13.52 -0.69
C GLY A 145 7.54 14.99 -0.27
N SER A 146 6.76 15.45 0.72
CA SER A 146 7.10 16.58 1.60
C SER A 146 6.18 16.57 2.84
N PRO A 147 6.69 16.61 4.08
CA PRO A 147 5.92 16.31 5.29
C PRO A 147 5.16 17.50 5.93
N PHE A 148 5.07 18.66 5.27
CA PHE A 148 4.27 19.79 5.75
C PHE A 148 3.39 20.32 4.62
N GLY A 149 2.11 19.97 4.59
CA GLY A 149 1.19 20.52 3.62
C GLY A 149 -0.19 19.88 3.67
N SER A 150 -1.17 20.67 4.10
CA SER A 150 -2.60 20.37 4.16
C SER A 150 -3.12 19.45 3.04
N SER A 151 -3.92 18.46 3.46
CA SER A 151 -4.81 17.62 2.66
C SER A 151 -5.28 18.25 1.34
N SER A 152 -4.69 17.80 0.24
CA SER A 152 -5.33 17.82 -1.07
C SER A 152 -4.87 16.61 -1.87
N VAL A 153 -5.83 15.75 -2.19
CA VAL A 153 -5.69 14.64 -3.14
C VAL A 153 -5.10 15.23 -4.44
N GLY A 154 -3.91 14.78 -4.84
CA GLY A 154 -3.22 15.29 -6.03
C GLY A 154 -4.10 15.14 -7.26
N VAL A 155 -4.37 16.25 -7.94
CA VAL A 155 -5.17 16.27 -9.16
C VAL A 155 -4.41 15.54 -10.28
N PRO A 156 -5.03 14.61 -11.03
CA PRO A 156 -4.36 13.91 -12.12
C PRO A 156 -3.78 14.87 -13.16
N SER A 157 -2.65 14.51 -13.78
CA SER A 157 -1.89 15.36 -14.71
C SER A 157 -2.71 15.93 -15.86
N ASP A 158 -3.73 15.20 -16.32
CA ASP A 158 -4.59 15.61 -17.44
C ASP A 158 -5.45 16.82 -17.08
N PHE A 159 -5.71 17.03 -15.79
CA PHE A 159 -6.42 18.19 -15.26
C PHE A 159 -5.49 19.35 -14.90
N ALA A 160 -4.15 19.18 -14.91
CA ALA A 160 -3.20 20.24 -14.58
C ALA A 160 -3.40 21.56 -15.37
N PRO A 161 -3.61 21.56 -16.71
CA PRO A 161 -3.87 22.80 -17.45
C PRO A 161 -5.20 23.43 -17.04
N LEU A 162 -6.21 22.61 -16.71
CA LEU A 162 -7.53 23.06 -16.28
C LEU A 162 -7.50 23.67 -14.88
N VAL A 163 -6.78 23.05 -13.95
CA VAL A 163 -6.54 23.58 -12.60
C VAL A 163 -5.82 24.92 -12.69
N SER A 164 -4.79 25.02 -13.54
CA SER A 164 -4.06 26.27 -13.76
C SER A 164 -4.96 27.38 -14.31
N ALA A 165 -5.81 27.05 -15.29
CA ALA A 165 -6.80 27.98 -15.84
C ALA A 165 -7.83 28.42 -14.77
N HIS A 166 -8.33 27.48 -13.96
CA HIS A 166 -9.27 27.77 -12.89
C HIS A 166 -8.65 28.65 -11.80
N GLN A 167 -7.44 28.34 -11.35
CA GLN A 167 -6.70 29.16 -10.39
C GLN A 167 -6.46 30.57 -10.91
N LYS A 168 -6.15 30.73 -12.20
CA LYS A 168 -6.00 32.05 -12.84
C LYS A 168 -7.31 32.84 -12.79
N VAL A 169 -8.44 32.22 -13.14
CA VAL A 169 -9.77 32.85 -13.04
C VAL A 169 -10.07 33.24 -11.61
N SER A 170 -9.83 32.36 -10.64
CA SER A 170 -10.07 32.65 -9.22
C SER A 170 -9.25 33.84 -8.72
N LYS A 171 -7.95 33.89 -9.06
CA LYS A 171 -7.06 35.01 -8.71
C LYS A 171 -7.52 36.34 -9.29
N LEU A 172 -8.02 36.36 -10.53
CA LEU A 172 -8.51 37.58 -11.18
C LEU A 172 -9.91 37.98 -10.72
N SER A 173 -10.75 37.03 -10.34
CA SER A 173 -12.17 37.28 -10.01
C SER A 173 -12.39 38.07 -8.73
N VAL A 174 -11.49 37.93 -7.75
CA VAL A 174 -11.57 38.63 -6.45
C VAL A 174 -11.31 40.14 -6.61
N PRO A 175 -10.17 40.60 -7.15
CA PRO A 175 -9.91 42.02 -7.34
C PRO A 175 -10.88 42.66 -8.34
N LEU A 176 -11.32 41.91 -9.38
CA LEU A 176 -12.26 42.41 -10.38
C LEU A 176 -13.55 42.96 -9.76
N LYS A 177 -14.12 42.25 -8.77
CA LYS A 177 -15.37 42.70 -8.12
C LYS A 177 -15.20 44.06 -7.45
N ALA A 178 -14.07 44.27 -6.77
CA ALA A 178 -13.77 45.53 -6.10
C ALA A 178 -13.54 46.66 -7.13
N THR A 179 -12.76 46.39 -8.18
CA THR A 179 -12.49 47.37 -9.25
C THR A 179 -13.77 47.80 -9.96
N VAL A 180 -14.63 46.87 -10.34
CA VAL A 180 -15.91 47.16 -11.01
C VAL A 180 -16.85 47.93 -10.07
N SER A 181 -16.95 47.50 -8.80
CA SER A 181 -17.78 48.20 -7.81
C SER A 181 -17.33 49.64 -7.58
N SER A 182 -16.02 49.87 -7.45
CA SER A 182 -15.46 51.21 -7.26
C SER A 182 -15.67 52.09 -8.49
N ALA A 183 -15.53 51.53 -9.69
CA ALA A 183 -15.77 52.27 -10.93
C ALA A 183 -17.24 52.67 -11.09
N ASN A 184 -18.18 51.76 -10.78
CA ASN A 184 -19.61 52.06 -10.80
C ASN A 184 -19.98 53.12 -9.78
N GLN A 185 -19.46 53.01 -8.54
CA GLN A 185 -19.74 53.97 -7.49
C GLN A 185 -19.22 55.38 -7.83
N GLU A 186 -18.01 55.48 -8.38
CA GLU A 186 -17.45 56.77 -8.79
C GLU A 186 -18.20 57.35 -10.00
N TYR A 187 -18.64 56.51 -10.94
CA TYR A 187 -19.48 56.93 -12.06
C TYR A 187 -20.81 57.51 -11.56
N GLU A 188 -21.52 56.78 -10.71
CA GLU A 188 -22.82 57.18 -10.19
C GLU A 188 -22.73 58.46 -9.37
N LYS A 189 -21.71 58.60 -8.53
CA LYS A 189 -21.44 59.82 -7.76
C LYS A 189 -21.19 61.05 -8.63
N GLN A 190 -20.51 60.90 -9.78
CA GLN A 190 -20.20 62.03 -10.66
C GLN A 190 -21.34 62.36 -11.64
N MET A 191 -22.27 61.43 -11.84
CA MET A 191 -23.40 61.55 -12.77
C MET A 191 -24.75 61.77 -12.06
N ASP A 192 -24.77 61.79 -10.73
CA ASP A 192 -25.96 62.08 -9.93
C ASP A 192 -26.44 63.53 -10.17
N PRO A 193 -27.68 63.74 -10.66
CA PRO A 193 -28.26 65.07 -10.90
C PRO A 193 -28.29 65.99 -9.69
N ASP A 194 -28.35 65.41 -8.48
CA ASP A 194 -28.42 66.17 -7.22
C ASP A 194 -27.03 66.57 -6.69
N THR A 195 -25.95 66.12 -7.34
CA THR A 195 -24.58 66.51 -6.98
C THR A 195 -24.28 67.93 -7.46
N ALA A 196 -24.00 68.84 -6.51
CA ALA A 196 -23.63 70.21 -6.81
C ALA A 196 -22.42 70.29 -7.75
N VAL A 197 -22.61 70.97 -8.89
CA VAL A 197 -21.57 71.11 -9.92
C VAL A 197 -20.42 71.97 -9.38
N PRO A 198 -19.19 71.43 -9.30
CA PRO A 198 -18.05 72.20 -8.83
C PRO A 198 -17.57 73.19 -9.90
N SER A 199 -16.55 74.00 -9.57
CA SER A 199 -15.96 74.90 -10.57
C SER A 199 -15.45 74.14 -11.80
N ALA A 200 -15.48 74.78 -12.97
CA ALA A 200 -15.13 74.13 -14.24
C ALA A 200 -13.75 73.41 -14.23
N PRO A 201 -12.67 73.97 -13.65
CA PRO A 201 -11.39 73.27 -13.54
C PRO A 201 -11.46 72.01 -12.67
N VAL A 202 -12.22 72.06 -11.57
CA VAL A 202 -12.40 70.93 -10.65
C VAL A 202 -13.26 69.85 -11.28
N TYR A 203 -14.30 70.23 -12.03
CA TYR A 203 -15.15 69.30 -12.77
C TYR A 203 -14.36 68.55 -13.85
N ALA A 204 -13.54 69.26 -14.64
CA ALA A 204 -12.67 68.65 -15.63
C ALA A 204 -11.65 67.67 -15.00
N ALA A 205 -11.07 68.01 -13.85
CA ALA A 205 -10.17 67.12 -13.12
C ALA A 205 -10.87 65.84 -12.64
N ARG A 206 -12.11 65.96 -12.12
CA ARG A 206 -12.93 64.82 -11.69
C ARG A 206 -13.28 63.89 -12.83
N LEU A 207 -13.70 64.41 -13.99
CA LEU A 207 -14.01 63.61 -15.18
C LEU A 207 -12.78 62.87 -15.71
N ASN A 208 -11.59 63.49 -15.70
CA ASN A 208 -10.34 62.81 -16.04
C ASN A 208 -10.01 61.69 -15.06
N GLY A 209 -10.25 61.90 -13.76
CA GLY A 209 -10.15 60.86 -12.73
C GLY A 209 -11.09 59.69 -13.00
N LEU A 210 -12.35 59.96 -13.31
CA LEU A 210 -13.36 58.95 -13.66
C LEU A 210 -12.96 58.15 -14.90
N LEU A 211 -12.50 58.81 -15.97
CA LEU A 211 -12.01 58.12 -17.18
C LEU A 211 -10.88 57.14 -16.86
N LYS A 212 -9.93 57.53 -16.00
CA LYS A 212 -8.84 56.64 -15.56
C LYS A 212 -9.36 55.45 -14.76
N THR A 213 -10.32 55.67 -13.86
CA THR A 213 -10.95 54.60 -13.08
C THR A 213 -11.71 53.61 -13.98
N LEU A 214 -12.47 54.12 -14.95
CA LEU A 214 -13.20 53.30 -15.93
C LEU A 214 -12.25 52.49 -16.82
N ALA A 215 -11.18 53.11 -17.33
CA ALA A 215 -10.16 52.42 -18.13
C ALA A 215 -9.49 51.28 -17.35
N ASN A 216 -9.16 51.49 -16.08
CA ASN A 216 -8.62 50.44 -15.21
C ASN A 216 -9.62 49.28 -15.03
N ALA A 217 -10.91 49.59 -14.86
CA ALA A 217 -11.95 48.57 -14.74
C ALA A 217 -12.13 47.78 -16.05
N GLU A 218 -12.10 48.46 -17.20
CA GLU A 218 -12.19 47.83 -18.52
C GLU A 218 -11.04 46.84 -18.75
N ILE A 219 -9.80 47.23 -18.44
CA ILE A 219 -8.62 46.35 -18.55
C ILE A 219 -8.79 45.11 -17.65
N ALA A 220 -9.19 45.31 -16.38
CA ALA A 220 -9.40 44.22 -15.45
C ALA A 220 -10.51 43.25 -15.91
N VAL A 221 -11.60 43.77 -16.47
CA VAL A 221 -12.69 42.97 -17.05
C VAL A 221 -12.16 42.16 -18.24
N ALA A 222 -11.44 42.79 -19.17
CA ALA A 222 -10.90 42.14 -20.36
C ALA A 222 -9.96 40.97 -20.01
N GLU A 223 -9.08 41.14 -19.01
CA GLU A 223 -8.20 40.07 -18.54
C GLU A 223 -8.98 38.89 -17.93
N CYS A 224 -10.01 39.17 -17.15
CA CYS A 224 -10.85 38.12 -16.55
C CYS A 224 -11.69 37.38 -17.60
N VAL A 225 -12.23 38.10 -18.60
CA VAL A 225 -12.93 37.50 -19.74
C VAL A 225 -12.02 36.54 -20.49
N LYS A 226 -10.82 36.99 -20.88
CA LYS A 226 -9.83 36.15 -21.56
C LYS A 226 -9.44 34.91 -20.75
N ALA A 227 -9.29 35.06 -19.43
CA ALA A 227 -9.00 33.92 -18.56
C ALA A 227 -10.16 32.91 -18.49
N ARG A 228 -11.41 33.39 -18.45
CA ARG A 228 -12.61 32.53 -18.45
C ARG A 228 -12.81 31.82 -19.79
N GLU A 229 -12.63 32.50 -20.92
CA GLU A 229 -12.68 31.87 -22.24
C GLU A 229 -11.67 30.73 -22.37
N GLY A 230 -10.45 30.94 -21.87
CA GLY A 230 -9.44 29.88 -21.83
C GLY A 230 -9.84 28.68 -20.97
N LEU A 231 -10.46 28.92 -19.80
CA LEU A 231 -10.98 27.86 -18.94
C LEU A 231 -12.11 27.08 -19.62
N VAL A 232 -13.07 27.77 -20.24
CA VAL A 232 -14.18 27.15 -20.98
C VAL A 232 -13.66 26.28 -22.11
N SER A 233 -12.73 26.80 -22.93
CA SER A 233 -12.11 26.03 -24.01
C SER A 233 -11.39 24.77 -23.50
N GLY A 234 -10.74 24.84 -22.34
CA GLY A 234 -10.12 23.69 -21.70
C GLY A 234 -11.14 22.63 -21.25
N LEU A 235 -12.26 23.07 -20.66
CA LEU A 235 -13.36 22.17 -20.26
C LEU A 235 -13.99 21.47 -21.47
N GLU A 236 -14.27 22.22 -22.54
CA GLU A 236 -14.88 21.69 -23.77
C GLU A 236 -13.99 20.62 -24.42
N LYS A 237 -12.68 20.89 -24.56
CA LYS A 237 -11.73 19.91 -25.10
C LYS A 237 -11.73 18.60 -24.30
N MET A 238 -11.73 18.69 -22.97
CA MET A 238 -11.76 17.51 -22.11
C MET A 238 -13.09 16.75 -22.23
N LEU A 239 -14.20 17.48 -22.29
CA LEU A 239 -15.53 16.91 -22.49
C LEU A 239 -15.62 16.16 -23.83
N ASP A 240 -15.13 16.76 -24.90
CA ASP A 240 -15.15 16.16 -26.25
C ASP A 240 -14.24 14.94 -26.34
N ALA A 241 -13.07 14.97 -25.71
CA ALA A 241 -12.21 13.78 -25.61
C ALA A 241 -12.90 12.61 -24.91
N ASN A 242 -13.60 12.87 -23.79
CA ASN A 242 -14.35 11.85 -23.07
C ASN A 242 -15.55 11.32 -23.89
N ARG A 243 -16.25 12.20 -24.61
CA ARG A 243 -17.34 11.81 -25.52
C ARG A 243 -16.84 10.90 -26.65
N ALA A 244 -15.70 11.22 -27.24
CA ALA A 244 -15.10 10.40 -28.29
C ALA A 244 -14.74 8.99 -27.80
N THR A 245 -14.09 8.90 -26.63
CA THR A 245 -13.77 7.61 -26.00
C THR A 245 -15.03 6.81 -25.66
N LEU A 246 -16.05 7.47 -25.09
CA LEU A 246 -17.33 6.84 -24.77
C LEU A 246 -18.01 6.25 -26.01
N GLU A 247 -17.97 6.96 -27.14
CA GLU A 247 -18.55 6.46 -28.38
C GLU A 247 -17.77 5.27 -28.95
N SER A 248 -16.44 5.30 -28.88
CA SER A 248 -15.59 4.15 -29.23
C SER A 248 -15.91 2.92 -28.38
N ASP A 249 -16.05 3.10 -27.07
CA ASP A 249 -16.36 2.01 -26.13
C ASP A 249 -17.75 1.41 -26.41
N ARG A 250 -18.74 2.26 -26.72
CA ARG A 250 -20.08 1.82 -27.13
C ARG A 250 -20.06 1.02 -28.42
N SER A 251 -19.29 1.48 -29.41
CA SER A 251 -19.11 0.77 -30.68
C SER A 251 -18.49 -0.62 -30.46
N ALA A 252 -17.43 -0.70 -29.66
CA ALA A 252 -16.80 -1.97 -29.30
C ALA A 252 -17.77 -2.91 -28.56
N ALA A 253 -18.56 -2.39 -27.63
CA ALA A 253 -19.58 -3.18 -26.94
C ALA A 253 -20.64 -3.75 -27.90
N SER A 254 -21.14 -2.93 -28.83
CA SER A 254 -22.08 -3.38 -29.87
C SER A 254 -21.46 -4.48 -30.76
N GLU A 255 -20.19 -4.31 -31.13
CA GLU A 255 -19.48 -5.31 -31.93
C GLU A 255 -19.32 -6.64 -31.18
N PHE A 256 -18.97 -6.59 -29.89
CA PHE A 256 -18.88 -7.80 -29.07
C PHE A 256 -20.24 -8.49 -28.91
N MET A 257 -21.34 -7.76 -28.78
CA MET A 257 -22.67 -8.36 -28.76
C MET A 257 -22.97 -9.09 -30.07
N LYS A 258 -22.73 -8.46 -31.23
CA LYS A 258 -22.92 -9.09 -32.54
C LYS A 258 -22.07 -10.35 -32.70
N ARG A 259 -20.79 -10.28 -32.32
CA ARG A 259 -19.88 -11.44 -32.36
C ARG A 259 -20.36 -12.56 -31.45
N LYS A 260 -20.90 -12.23 -30.26
CA LYS A 260 -21.45 -13.22 -29.33
C LYS A 260 -22.66 -13.94 -29.93
N GLU A 261 -23.61 -13.19 -30.51
CA GLU A 261 -24.78 -13.77 -31.19
C GLU A 261 -24.37 -14.69 -32.34
N GLU A 262 -23.38 -14.29 -33.15
CA GLU A 262 -22.87 -15.11 -34.25
C GLU A 262 -22.26 -16.43 -33.76
N ILE A 263 -21.45 -16.38 -32.69
CA ILE A 263 -20.82 -17.57 -32.12
C ILE A 263 -21.87 -18.48 -31.45
N GLU A 264 -22.87 -17.90 -30.78
CA GLU A 264 -23.98 -18.66 -30.19
C GLU A 264 -24.81 -19.37 -31.25
N GLY A 265 -25.09 -18.70 -32.38
CA GLY A 265 -25.75 -19.32 -33.53
C GLY A 265 -24.93 -20.46 -34.15
N LYS A 266 -23.61 -20.29 -34.32
CA LYS A 266 -22.72 -21.36 -34.79
C LYS A 266 -22.66 -22.54 -33.81
N LYS A 267 -22.62 -22.26 -32.50
CA LYS A 267 -22.66 -23.29 -31.46
C LYS A 267 -23.93 -24.12 -31.57
N GLN A 268 -25.09 -23.49 -31.67
CA GLN A 268 -26.37 -24.20 -31.83
C GLN A 268 -26.42 -25.05 -33.11
N GLN A 269 -25.90 -24.55 -34.22
CA GLN A 269 -25.81 -25.32 -35.47
C GLN A 269 -24.95 -26.58 -35.32
N VAL A 270 -23.80 -26.47 -34.65
CA VAL A 270 -22.93 -27.60 -34.35
C VAL A 270 -23.64 -28.60 -33.43
N GLU A 271 -24.31 -28.13 -32.38
CA GLU A 271 -25.10 -28.98 -31.47
C GLU A 271 -26.22 -29.74 -32.21
N MET A 272 -26.96 -29.07 -33.10
CA MET A 272 -27.99 -29.70 -33.93
C MET A 272 -27.40 -30.71 -34.92
N ALA A 273 -26.24 -30.42 -35.52
CA ALA A 273 -25.56 -31.34 -36.43
C ALA A 273 -25.10 -32.60 -35.69
N ILE A 274 -24.59 -32.46 -34.46
CA ILE A 274 -24.26 -33.60 -33.58
C ILE A 274 -25.52 -34.41 -33.27
N MET A 275 -26.62 -33.76 -32.87
CA MET A 275 -27.88 -34.46 -32.55
C MET A 275 -28.46 -35.19 -33.78
N ARG A 276 -28.34 -34.62 -34.98
CA ARG A 276 -28.73 -35.28 -36.23
C ARG A 276 -27.82 -36.45 -36.59
N ALA A 277 -26.50 -36.29 -36.43
CA ALA A 277 -25.52 -37.34 -36.69
C ALA A 277 -25.69 -38.54 -35.74
N LEU A 278 -26.19 -38.30 -34.53
CA LEU A 278 -26.47 -39.36 -33.56
C LEU A 278 -27.76 -40.14 -33.87
N GLY A 279 -28.70 -39.58 -34.65
CA GLY A 279 -29.89 -40.25 -35.20
C GLY A 279 -30.86 -40.88 -34.17
N PRO A 280 -32.13 -41.15 -34.52
CA PRO A 280 -32.96 -42.00 -33.67
C PRO A 280 -32.48 -43.45 -33.82
N ALA A 281 -32.12 -44.08 -32.71
CA ALA A 281 -32.01 -45.53 -32.65
C ALA A 281 -33.41 -46.09 -32.89
N ASP A 282 -33.74 -46.45 -34.14
CA ASP A 282 -34.72 -47.50 -34.49
C ASP A 282 -34.79 -47.70 -36.01
N GLY A 283 -34.46 -48.91 -36.48
CA GLY A 283 -34.44 -49.24 -37.91
C GLY A 283 -34.00 -50.66 -38.33
N ASN A 284 -34.56 -51.70 -37.71
CA ASN A 284 -35.04 -52.96 -38.31
C ASN A 284 -34.12 -53.92 -39.12
N GLY A 285 -34.00 -55.17 -38.65
CA GLY A 285 -33.61 -56.33 -39.48
C GLY A 285 -33.33 -57.62 -38.70
N PHE A 286 -34.36 -58.40 -38.39
CA PHE A 286 -34.18 -59.84 -38.09
C PHE A 286 -33.74 -60.57 -39.37
N PRO A 287 -32.71 -61.43 -39.28
CA PRO A 287 -33.00 -62.84 -39.52
C PRO A 287 -32.43 -63.76 -38.43
N GLU A 288 -33.28 -64.74 -38.12
CA GLU A 288 -33.07 -66.09 -37.57
C GLU A 288 -31.69 -66.55 -37.07
N GLU A 289 -31.77 -67.06 -35.84
CA GLU A 289 -31.16 -68.30 -35.33
C GLU A 289 -29.64 -68.49 -35.39
N GLY A 290 -29.02 -68.41 -34.21
CA GLY A 290 -27.86 -69.22 -33.87
C GLY A 290 -26.81 -68.52 -33.01
N GLY A 291 -26.80 -68.82 -31.70
CA GLY A 291 -25.61 -68.63 -30.86
C GLY A 291 -25.68 -67.45 -29.89
N SER A 292 -25.97 -67.77 -28.62
CA SER A 292 -25.77 -66.87 -27.49
C SER A 292 -24.27 -66.55 -27.34
N ALA A 293 -23.89 -65.28 -27.54
CA ALA A 293 -22.62 -64.74 -27.07
C ALA A 293 -22.77 -63.25 -26.78
N SER A 294 -22.59 -62.89 -25.52
CA SER A 294 -22.55 -61.51 -25.02
C SER A 294 -21.41 -60.70 -25.67
N PRO A 295 -21.58 -59.38 -25.87
CA PRO A 295 -20.52 -58.49 -26.37
C PRO A 295 -19.42 -58.26 -25.31
N PRO A 296 -18.18 -57.91 -25.72
CA PRO A 296 -17.04 -57.78 -24.82
C PRO A 296 -17.14 -56.54 -23.93
N PRO A 297 -16.66 -56.58 -22.68
CA PRO A 297 -16.57 -55.40 -21.82
C PRO A 297 -15.44 -54.45 -22.28
N GLU A 298 -15.70 -53.16 -22.13
CA GLU A 298 -14.76 -52.04 -22.29
C GLU A 298 -13.50 -52.20 -21.40
N PRO A 299 -12.32 -51.72 -21.85
CA PRO A 299 -11.12 -51.72 -21.02
C PRO A 299 -11.17 -50.63 -19.93
N ASP A 300 -10.98 -51.05 -18.68
CA ASP A 300 -10.93 -50.17 -17.50
C ASP A 300 -9.68 -49.29 -17.44
N ARG A 301 -9.89 -48.11 -16.86
CA ARG A 301 -8.92 -47.04 -16.54
C ARG A 301 -7.82 -47.55 -15.58
N PRO A 302 -6.53 -47.16 -15.76
CA PRO A 302 -5.44 -47.69 -14.95
C PRO A 302 -5.49 -47.22 -13.48
N GLU A 303 -5.35 -48.16 -12.55
CA GLU A 303 -5.24 -47.94 -11.11
C GLU A 303 -3.80 -47.55 -10.70
N MET A 304 -3.69 -46.65 -9.73
CA MET A 304 -2.42 -46.17 -9.15
C MET A 304 -1.99 -47.13 -8.03
N GLU A 305 -0.85 -47.79 -8.18
CA GLU A 305 -0.30 -48.74 -7.19
C GLU A 305 0.06 -48.06 -5.86
N ALA A 306 -0.43 -48.63 -4.75
CA ALA A 306 -0.06 -48.26 -3.39
C ALA A 306 1.10 -49.13 -2.89
N LEU A 307 2.24 -48.50 -2.59
CA LEU A 307 3.41 -49.13 -1.98
C LEU A 307 3.16 -49.44 -0.49
N THR A 308 3.08 -50.72 -0.12
CA THR A 308 3.24 -51.14 1.28
C THR A 308 4.08 -52.43 1.35
N PRO A 309 5.12 -52.52 2.20
CA PRO A 309 6.09 -53.64 2.18
C PRO A 309 5.59 -54.88 2.94
N PRO A 310 6.09 -56.10 2.61
CA PRO A 310 5.66 -57.32 3.27
C PRO A 310 6.36 -57.60 4.61
N THR A 311 5.64 -58.30 5.47
CA THR A 311 5.98 -58.81 6.80
C THR A 311 7.00 -59.95 6.75
N LEU A 312 7.92 -59.99 7.72
CA LEU A 312 8.89 -61.07 7.95
C LEU A 312 8.32 -62.05 8.99
N ASP A 313 8.30 -63.34 8.65
CA ASP A 313 8.04 -64.45 9.59
C ASP A 313 9.35 -64.96 10.22
N ASP A 314 9.25 -65.35 11.50
CA ASP A 314 10.28 -65.84 12.41
C ASP A 314 10.84 -67.24 12.06
N GLU A 315 12.14 -67.47 12.36
CA GLU A 315 12.71 -68.56 13.19
C GLU A 315 14.26 -68.62 13.06
N PRO A 316 15.00 -69.20 14.04
CA PRO A 316 16.17 -68.57 14.67
C PRO A 316 17.54 -69.21 14.32
N MET A 317 18.65 -68.49 14.56
CA MET A 317 19.96 -69.11 14.80
C MET A 317 20.95 -68.19 15.56
N ASP A 318 21.31 -68.68 16.75
CA ASP A 318 22.58 -68.67 17.50
C ASP A 318 23.45 -67.42 17.74
N LEU A 319 23.75 -67.28 19.05
CA LEU A 319 24.77 -66.46 19.74
C LEU A 319 26.21 -66.98 19.48
N PRO A 320 27.26 -66.19 19.77
CA PRO A 320 27.86 -66.12 21.12
C PRO A 320 28.18 -64.66 21.54
N ASP A 321 27.83 -64.18 22.73
CA ASP A 321 28.48 -64.30 24.06
C ASP A 321 29.89 -63.67 24.17
N GLU A 322 30.00 -62.56 24.92
CA GLU A 322 30.74 -62.49 26.20
C GLU A 322 30.68 -61.08 26.85
N THR A 323 29.90 -61.03 27.94
CA THR A 323 30.15 -60.52 29.32
C THR A 323 30.58 -59.05 29.67
N PRO A 324 30.22 -58.61 30.92
CA PRO A 324 30.02 -57.20 31.31
C PRO A 324 30.90 -56.72 32.50
N VAL A 325 30.79 -55.45 32.89
CA VAL A 325 31.16 -54.98 34.25
C VAL A 325 30.14 -53.99 34.81
N GLN A 326 29.81 -54.23 36.09
CA GLN A 326 28.79 -53.67 36.98
C GLN A 326 29.13 -52.31 37.65
N GLU A 327 28.03 -51.65 38.11
CA GLU A 327 27.74 -50.99 39.42
C GLU A 327 28.70 -49.92 39.98
N THR A 328 28.27 -48.90 40.72
CA THR A 328 27.37 -48.80 41.90
C THR A 328 26.73 -47.38 41.96
N ALA A 329 25.47 -47.13 42.33
CA ALA A 329 24.69 -47.39 43.56
C ALA A 329 25.00 -46.45 44.75
N ASP A 330 23.90 -45.83 45.25
CA ASP A 330 23.56 -45.32 46.60
C ASP A 330 22.97 -43.90 46.54
N GLY A 331 21.84 -43.55 47.16
CA GLY A 331 20.96 -44.27 48.07
C GLY A 331 20.18 -43.26 48.94
N GLN A 332 18.84 -43.41 48.99
CA GLN A 332 17.99 -43.36 50.20
C GLN A 332 17.92 -42.05 51.07
N LEU A 333 16.79 -41.53 51.58
CA LEU A 333 15.65 -42.10 52.31
C LEU A 333 14.49 -41.09 52.52
N ALA A 334 13.30 -41.65 52.77
CA ALA A 334 12.09 -41.24 53.52
C ALA A 334 12.09 -39.93 54.37
N GLY A 335 10.97 -39.27 54.70
CA GLY A 335 9.54 -39.59 54.57
C GLY A 335 8.64 -38.61 55.37
N ALA A 336 7.32 -38.82 55.25
CA ALA A 336 6.20 -38.53 56.18
C ALA A 336 5.87 -37.09 56.68
N SER A 337 4.75 -36.58 56.14
CA SER A 337 3.48 -36.17 56.80
C SER A 337 3.37 -35.05 57.86
N SER A 338 2.35 -34.20 57.60
CA SER A 338 1.44 -33.48 58.51
C SER A 338 1.86 -32.13 59.12
N THR A 339 1.11 -31.06 58.84
CA THR A 339 0.16 -30.36 59.77
C THR A 339 -0.18 -28.93 59.26
N GLU A 340 -1.46 -28.55 59.45
CA GLU A 340 -2.13 -27.28 59.16
C GLU A 340 -1.51 -26.01 59.81
N LEU A 341 -1.78 -24.83 59.22
CA LEU A 341 -2.48 -23.66 59.80
C LEU A 341 -2.22 -22.36 58.99
N LYS A 342 -3.30 -21.62 58.67
CA LYS A 342 -3.35 -20.23 58.12
C LYS A 342 -3.09 -19.17 59.23
N PRO A 343 -3.14 -17.83 59.01
CA PRO A 343 -3.03 -16.95 57.81
C PRO A 343 -2.08 -15.73 58.00
N ASN A 344 -1.93 -14.88 56.95
CA ASN A 344 -2.01 -13.40 56.97
C ASN A 344 -0.88 -12.62 56.24
N SER A 345 -1.30 -11.48 55.66
CA SER A 345 -0.59 -10.26 55.24
C SER A 345 0.30 -10.23 53.97
N GLY A 346 -0.16 -9.43 52.98
CA GLY A 346 0.68 -8.81 51.92
C GLY A 346 1.56 -7.67 52.44
N PRO A 347 2.25 -6.89 51.59
CA PRO A 347 1.57 -5.91 50.71
C PRO A 347 2.21 -5.69 49.31
N SER A 348 1.59 -4.75 48.60
CA SER A 348 1.77 -4.26 47.22
C SER A 348 2.86 -3.17 47.05
N TYR A 349 3.13 -2.83 45.78
CA TYR A 349 3.78 -1.63 45.19
C TYR A 349 5.32 -1.64 45.11
N GLN A 350 6.03 -1.02 44.14
CA GLN A 350 5.69 -0.05 43.08
C GLN A 350 6.85 0.09 42.07
N ALA A 351 6.55 0.76 40.94
CA ALA A 351 7.45 1.21 39.88
C ALA A 351 8.54 2.20 40.32
N VAL A 352 9.60 2.35 39.51
CA VAL A 352 10.65 3.36 39.68
C VAL A 352 10.73 4.28 38.44
N LEU A 353 10.46 5.56 38.67
CA LEU A 353 10.88 6.71 37.89
C LEU A 353 12.14 7.28 38.55
N ILE A 354 13.16 7.70 37.78
CA ILE A 354 14.15 8.69 38.26
C ILE A 354 14.48 9.67 37.14
N SER A 355 14.27 10.95 37.45
CA SER A 355 14.85 12.12 36.80
C SER A 355 15.52 12.95 37.90
N THR A 356 16.76 13.40 37.72
CA THR A 356 17.44 14.39 38.58
C THR A 356 18.29 15.36 37.75
N ASN A 357 18.44 16.57 38.27
CA ASN A 357 18.81 17.83 37.61
C ASN A 357 20.16 18.39 38.13
N GLY A 358 20.89 19.22 37.35
CA GLY A 358 21.65 20.38 37.86
C GLY A 358 23.21 20.47 37.81
N SER A 359 23.74 21.11 36.74
CA SER A 359 24.80 22.18 36.63
C SER A 359 26.09 22.28 37.50
N LYS A 360 27.28 22.42 36.84
CA LYS A 360 28.39 23.39 37.14
C LYS A 360 29.49 23.48 36.04
N LYS A 361 30.01 24.69 35.80
CA LYS A 361 31.04 25.17 34.83
C LYS A 361 32.49 24.64 35.05
N ARG A 362 33.30 24.50 33.97
CA ARG A 362 34.63 25.17 33.70
C ARG A 362 35.44 24.61 32.49
N ARG A 363 35.48 25.39 31.38
CA ARG A 363 36.59 25.87 30.49
C ARG A 363 37.84 25.01 30.13
N ARG A 364 38.03 24.75 28.82
CA ARG A 364 39.20 24.96 27.89
C ARG A 364 39.12 23.95 26.70
N VAL A 365 39.55 24.14 25.44
CA VAL A 365 39.98 25.21 24.49
C VAL A 365 40.21 24.49 23.14
N ASN A 366 39.84 25.13 22.00
CA ASN A 366 40.19 24.93 20.56
C ASN A 366 40.00 23.51 19.92
N ASP A 367 39.62 23.35 18.65
CA ASP A 367 40.02 24.06 17.41
C ASP A 367 39.06 23.79 16.22
N SER A 368 39.02 24.79 15.31
CA SER A 368 38.74 24.85 13.85
C SER A 368 37.49 24.24 13.16
N GLY A 369 36.81 25.07 12.36
CA GLY A 369 36.22 24.63 11.07
C GLY A 369 34.79 25.07 10.68
N ASP A 370 34.56 26.38 10.51
CA ASP A 370 33.88 27.02 9.35
C ASP A 370 32.48 26.54 8.86
N PHE A 371 31.42 27.34 9.07
CA PHE A 371 30.21 27.47 8.19
C PHE A 371 29.54 28.86 8.43
N PRO A 372 28.85 29.46 7.43
CA PRO A 372 28.97 30.88 7.12
C PRO A 372 27.81 31.80 7.56
N ASP A 373 28.19 33.08 7.53
CA ASP A 373 27.51 34.35 7.67
C ASP A 373 26.16 34.50 6.91
N LEU A 374 25.14 34.96 7.64
CA LEU A 374 23.91 35.53 7.10
C LEU A 374 23.53 36.78 7.91
N GLY A 375 24.00 37.93 7.44
CA GLY A 375 23.60 39.24 7.93
C GLY A 375 22.10 39.52 7.78
N GLY A 376 21.53 40.13 8.80
CA GLY A 376 20.18 40.68 8.85
C GLY A 376 20.21 41.98 9.65
N ASP A 377 20.20 43.08 8.89
CA ASP A 377 20.16 44.48 9.30
C ASP A 377 18.71 44.86 9.67
N ASP A 378 18.44 45.08 10.95
CA ASP A 378 17.15 45.60 11.44
C ASP A 378 17.23 47.12 11.61
N GLY A 379 16.77 47.83 10.58
CA GLY A 379 16.63 49.27 10.54
C GLY A 379 15.50 49.78 11.45
N ILE A 380 15.90 50.37 12.57
CA ILE A 380 15.02 51.21 13.40
C ILE A 380 15.52 52.66 13.32
N ASP A 381 14.63 53.55 12.88
CA ASP A 381 14.88 54.99 12.71
C ASP A 381 15.31 55.64 14.04
N PRO A 382 16.41 56.42 14.06
CA PRO A 382 16.95 57.03 15.28
C PRO A 382 15.97 58.00 15.97
N GLU A 383 14.99 58.54 15.25
CA GLU A 383 13.99 59.47 15.78
C GLU A 383 12.95 58.79 16.71
N VAL A 384 12.71 57.48 16.54
CA VAL A 384 11.79 56.71 17.39
C VAL A 384 12.47 56.29 18.71
N ALA A 385 13.78 56.11 18.71
CA ALA A 385 14.55 55.77 19.90
C ALA A 385 14.68 56.95 20.89
N GLU A 386 14.59 58.18 20.41
CA GLU A 386 14.71 59.39 21.24
C GLU A 386 13.40 59.74 21.96
N MET A 387 12.23 59.56 21.31
CA MET A 387 10.91 59.77 21.94
C MET A 387 10.63 58.82 23.12
N LEU A 388 11.28 57.65 23.17
CA LEU A 388 11.13 56.71 24.28
C LEU A 388 12.01 57.04 25.50
N LYS A 389 12.94 58.01 25.38
CA LYS A 389 13.83 58.41 26.47
C LYS A 389 13.34 59.61 27.29
N GLU A 390 12.46 60.45 26.75
CA GLU A 390 11.97 61.65 27.47
C GLU A 390 10.71 61.40 28.34
N GLY A 391 10.18 60.17 28.36
CA GLY A 391 8.93 59.83 29.06
C GLY A 391 9.05 59.32 30.51
N ASN A 392 10.21 59.37 31.16
CA ASN A 392 10.39 58.71 32.48
C ASN A 392 11.16 59.51 33.55
N GLU A 393 11.09 60.83 33.53
CA GLU A 393 11.43 61.66 34.70
C GLU A 393 10.21 62.46 35.19
N VAL A 394 9.40 61.84 36.05
CA VAL A 394 8.63 62.50 37.12
C VAL A 394 8.67 61.62 38.36
#